data_AF-A0A4Y7U5H5-F1
#
_entry.id   AF-A0A4Y7U5H5-F1
#
_cell.length_a   1.000
_cell.length_b   1.000
_cell.length_c   1.000
_cell.angle_alpha   90.00
_cell.angle_beta   90.00
_cell.angle_gamma   90.00
#
_symmetry.space_group_name_H-M   'P 1'
#
loop_
_entity.id
_entity.type
_entity.pdbx_description
1 polymer ?
#
loop_
_entity_poly.entity_id
_entity_poly.type
_entity_poly.pdbx_seq_one_letter_code
_entity_poly.pdbx_strand_id
1 'polypeptide(L)'
;TVAIEDIGVIVLENQQITITNGLLEKLTHNNVALINCDQQHLPIGLLMPLSGHTEQTERFKNQINASVPLKKNLWQQTISSKITNQAGLLKEKGIPMRKMELWAKEVTSGDSLNHESRAAVYYWQSLIKIENFTRGQKGIPPNNLLNYGYAILRAITARALVSSGMLPTLGIFHRNKYNAY
;
A
#
# COMPACT_ATOMS: atom_id res chain seq x y z
N THR A 1 -28.10 -6.94 9.62
CA THR A 1 -27.75 -5.61 9.05
C THR A 1 -26.53 -5.08 9.79
N VAL A 2 -25.73 -4.22 9.17
CA VAL A 2 -24.52 -3.61 9.76
C VAL A 2 -24.65 -2.09 9.61
N ALA A 3 -24.31 -1.33 10.64
CA ALA A 3 -24.31 0.14 10.60
C ALA A 3 -23.19 0.62 9.67
N ILE A 4 -23.47 1.61 8.82
CA ILE A 4 -22.55 1.99 7.73
C ILE A 4 -21.32 2.75 8.25
N GLU A 5 -21.51 3.49 9.34
CA GLU A 5 -20.51 4.23 10.09
C GLU A 5 -19.40 3.34 10.66
N ASP A 6 -19.70 2.06 10.91
CA ASP A 6 -18.75 1.07 11.43
C ASP A 6 -17.94 0.37 10.32
N ILE A 7 -18.23 0.68 9.05
CA ILE A 7 -17.61 -0.01 7.91
C ILE A 7 -16.43 0.80 7.37
N GLY A 8 -15.22 0.26 7.51
CA GLY A 8 -14.02 0.86 6.90
C GLY A 8 -13.80 0.46 5.44
N VAL A 9 -14.07 -0.81 5.12
CA VAL A 9 -13.78 -1.42 3.80
C VAL A 9 -14.85 -2.46 3.48
N ILE A 10 -15.25 -2.53 2.21
CA ILE A 10 -16.04 -3.63 1.65
C ILE A 10 -15.29 -4.21 0.46
N VAL A 11 -15.15 -5.54 0.43
CA VAL A 11 -14.57 -6.27 -0.70
C VAL A 11 -15.67 -7.00 -1.46
N LEU A 12 -15.84 -6.65 -2.73
CA LEU A 12 -16.79 -7.25 -3.66
C LEU A 12 -16.07 -8.32 -4.48
N GLU A 13 -16.10 -9.53 -3.95
CA GLU A 13 -15.29 -10.62 -4.47
C GLU A 13 -15.93 -11.34 -5.68
N ASN A 14 -17.25 -11.56 -5.64
CA ASN A 14 -17.96 -12.37 -6.63
C ASN A 14 -18.65 -11.52 -7.70
N GLN A 15 -18.56 -11.94 -8.96
CA GLN A 15 -19.14 -11.24 -10.11
C GLN A 15 -20.69 -11.23 -10.13
N GLN A 16 -21.34 -12.07 -9.31
CA GLN A 16 -22.80 -12.14 -9.17
C GLN A 16 -23.36 -11.12 -8.16
N ILE A 17 -22.50 -10.36 -7.48
CA ILE A 17 -22.94 -9.35 -6.52
C ILE A 17 -23.71 -8.24 -7.24
N THR A 18 -24.92 -7.94 -6.76
CA THR A 18 -25.72 -6.79 -7.23
C THR A 18 -25.72 -5.70 -6.17
N ILE A 19 -25.46 -4.46 -6.58
CA ILE A 19 -25.43 -3.28 -5.69
C ILE A 19 -26.25 -2.16 -6.33
N THR A 20 -26.96 -1.41 -5.49
CA THR A 20 -27.71 -0.21 -5.91
C THR A 20 -26.84 1.03 -5.82
N ASN A 21 -27.09 2.01 -6.68
CA ASN A 21 -26.38 3.29 -6.65
C ASN A 21 -26.58 4.04 -5.32
N GLY A 22 -27.76 3.96 -4.71
CA GLY A 22 -28.03 4.57 -3.41
C GLY A 22 -27.19 3.99 -2.26
N LEU A 23 -26.79 2.72 -2.36
CA LEU A 23 -25.83 2.14 -1.41
C LEU A 23 -24.41 2.68 -1.66
N LEU A 24 -23.97 2.75 -2.93
CA LEU A 24 -22.65 3.29 -3.30
C LEU A 24 -22.48 4.75 -2.82
N GLU A 25 -23.51 5.56 -3.00
CA GLU A 25 -23.55 6.95 -2.53
C GLU A 25 -23.34 7.02 -1.01
N LYS A 26 -24.15 6.27 -0.24
CA LYS A 26 -24.06 6.26 1.23
C LYS A 26 -22.70 5.75 1.72
N LEU A 27 -22.15 4.72 1.09
CA LEU A 27 -20.81 4.19 1.39
C LEU A 27 -19.73 5.24 1.12
N THR A 28 -19.84 5.94 -0.01
CA THR A 28 -18.89 6.98 -0.40
C THR A 28 -18.91 8.15 0.58
N HIS A 29 -20.09 8.61 1.01
CA HIS A 29 -20.23 9.68 2.01
C HIS A 29 -19.68 9.30 3.39
N ASN A 30 -19.75 8.02 3.76
CA ASN A 30 -19.14 7.49 4.98
C ASN A 30 -17.66 7.08 4.79
N ASN A 31 -17.06 7.49 3.66
CA ASN A 31 -15.66 7.25 3.37
C ASN A 31 -15.31 5.75 3.46
N VAL A 32 -16.20 4.87 3.00
CA VAL A 32 -15.94 3.43 2.93
C VAL A 32 -15.13 3.11 1.68
N ALA A 33 -14.04 2.36 1.81
CA ALA A 33 -13.31 1.87 0.64
C ALA A 33 -14.03 0.66 0.05
N LEU A 34 -14.51 0.78 -1.19
CA LEU A 34 -15.14 -0.33 -1.90
C LEU A 34 -14.14 -0.92 -2.90
N ILE A 35 -13.78 -2.18 -2.71
CA ILE A 35 -12.79 -2.90 -3.53
C ILE A 35 -13.51 -3.88 -4.43
N ASN A 36 -13.28 -3.81 -5.74
CA ASN A 36 -13.79 -4.79 -6.70
C ASN A 36 -12.71 -5.81 -7.05
N CYS A 37 -13.08 -7.10 -7.08
CA CYS A 37 -12.19 -8.17 -7.50
C CYS A 37 -12.52 -8.70 -8.90
N ASP A 38 -11.55 -9.32 -9.56
CA ASP A 38 -11.72 -10.04 -10.82
C ASP A 38 -12.18 -11.50 -10.62
N GLN A 39 -12.22 -12.28 -11.72
CA GLN A 39 -12.57 -13.70 -11.70
C GLN A 39 -11.56 -14.57 -10.95
N GLN A 40 -10.35 -14.07 -10.69
CA GLN A 40 -9.33 -14.74 -9.89
C GLN A 40 -9.41 -14.34 -8.41
N HIS A 41 -10.46 -13.62 -8.02
CA HIS A 41 -10.67 -13.06 -6.68
C HIS A 41 -9.57 -12.06 -6.28
N LEU A 42 -8.88 -11.45 -7.25
CA LEU A 42 -7.84 -10.45 -6.99
C LEU A 42 -8.43 -9.04 -7.09
N PRO A 43 -8.13 -8.14 -6.13
CA PRO A 43 -8.55 -6.74 -6.21
C PRO A 43 -8.03 -6.04 -7.48
N ILE A 44 -8.96 -5.48 -8.26
CA ILE A 44 -8.69 -4.76 -9.52
C ILE A 44 -9.20 -3.32 -9.53
N GLY A 45 -10.12 -2.98 -8.63
CA GLY A 45 -10.75 -1.67 -8.59
C GLY A 45 -10.92 -1.15 -7.17
N LEU A 46 -10.97 0.16 -7.03
CA LEU A 46 -11.21 0.85 -5.77
C LEU A 46 -12.09 2.08 -6.04
N LEU A 47 -13.28 2.13 -5.44
CA LEU A 47 -14.12 3.33 -5.41
C LEU A 47 -13.71 4.16 -4.19
N MET A 48 -13.40 5.44 -4.43
CA MET A 48 -13.07 6.41 -3.38
C MET A 48 -13.90 7.68 -3.56
N PRO A 49 -14.20 8.40 -2.47
CA PRO A 49 -14.80 9.72 -2.56
C PRO A 49 -13.87 10.68 -3.32
N LEU A 50 -14.45 11.53 -4.17
CA LEU A 50 -13.69 12.58 -4.87
C LEU A 50 -13.27 13.70 -3.91
N SER A 51 -14.11 13.99 -2.91
CA SER A 51 -13.84 14.93 -1.83
C SER A 51 -14.05 14.24 -0.50
N GLY A 52 -13.01 14.22 0.33
CA GLY A 52 -13.06 13.71 1.70
C GLY A 52 -12.74 14.78 2.76
N HIS A 53 -12.44 16.02 2.35
CA HIS A 53 -12.00 17.09 3.24
C HIS A 53 -12.32 18.46 2.65
N THR A 54 -12.67 19.41 3.53
CA THR A 54 -13.01 20.81 3.18
C THR A 54 -11.86 21.65 2.60
N GLU A 55 -10.59 21.33 2.91
CA GLU A 55 -9.38 22.09 2.49
C GLU A 55 -8.58 21.34 1.42
N GLN A 56 -9.23 20.44 0.69
CA GLN A 56 -8.58 19.51 -0.24
C GLN A 56 -7.72 20.23 -1.28
N THR A 57 -8.21 21.32 -1.87
CA THR A 57 -7.45 22.08 -2.87
C THR A 57 -6.16 22.70 -2.32
N GLU A 58 -6.17 23.18 -1.07
CA GLU A 58 -4.96 23.74 -0.44
C GLU A 58 -3.93 22.66 -0.15
N ARG A 59 -4.38 21.51 0.35
CA ARG A 59 -3.53 20.33 0.59
C ARG A 59 -2.91 19.81 -0.72
N PHE A 60 -3.69 19.79 -1.80
CA PHE A 60 -3.19 19.43 -3.12
C PHE A 60 -2.09 20.39 -3.58
N LYS A 61 -2.28 21.72 -3.41
CA LYS A 61 -1.23 22.71 -3.71
C LYS A 61 0.04 22.44 -2.90
N ASN A 62 -0.09 22.17 -1.60
CA ASN A 62 1.05 21.83 -0.74
C ASN A 62 1.76 20.55 -1.19
N GLN A 63 1.02 19.50 -1.55
CA GLN A 63 1.58 18.22 -2.02
C GLN A 63 2.30 18.37 -3.37
N ILE A 64 1.71 19.11 -4.31
CA ILE A 64 2.30 19.39 -5.63
C ILE A 64 3.61 20.17 -5.45
N ASN A 65 3.57 21.24 -4.65
CA ASN A 65 4.69 22.13 -4.42
C ASN A 65 5.71 21.60 -3.40
N ALA A 66 5.49 20.42 -2.81
CA ALA A 66 6.41 19.83 -1.86
C ALA A 66 7.81 19.67 -2.47
N SER A 67 8.81 20.16 -1.74
CA SER A 67 10.18 20.23 -2.21
C SER A 67 10.78 18.84 -2.46
N VAL A 68 11.73 18.76 -3.39
CA VAL A 68 12.45 17.51 -3.67
C VAL A 68 13.16 16.96 -2.42
N PRO A 69 13.85 17.77 -1.58
CA PRO A 69 14.44 17.28 -0.33
C PRO A 69 13.41 16.67 0.62
N LEU A 70 12.25 17.31 0.80
CA LEU A 70 11.19 16.78 1.65
C LEU A 70 10.71 15.41 1.16
N LYS A 71 10.41 15.29 -0.15
CA LYS A 71 9.96 14.04 -0.77
C LYS A 71 10.98 12.91 -0.58
N LYS A 72 12.28 13.19 -0.76
CA LYS A 72 13.35 12.20 -0.55
C LYS A 72 13.50 11.77 0.91
N ASN A 73 13.35 12.70 1.86
CA ASN A 73 13.41 12.39 3.29
C ASN A 73 12.20 11.56 3.75
N LEU A 74 11.00 11.86 3.25
CA LEU A 74 9.81 11.05 3.51
C LEU A 74 9.94 9.64 2.94
N TRP A 75 10.53 9.51 1.75
CA TRP A 75 10.81 8.21 1.15
C TRP A 75 11.80 7.40 1.98
N GLN A 76 12.91 8.02 2.38
CA GLN A 76 13.93 7.39 3.24
C GLN A 76 13.31 6.85 4.55
N GLN A 77 12.47 7.65 5.21
CA GLN A 77 11.77 7.24 6.44
C GLN A 77 10.84 6.04 6.19
N THR A 78 10.09 6.06 5.09
CA THR A 78 9.21 4.95 4.69
C THR A 78 10.01 3.66 4.46
N ILE A 79 11.11 3.72 3.73
CA ILE A 79 11.96 2.55 3.45
C ILE A 79 12.67 2.04 4.71
N SER A 80 13.22 2.94 5.52
CA SER A 80 13.83 2.57 6.81
C SER A 80 12.83 1.84 7.72
N SER A 81 11.59 2.34 7.80
CA SER A 81 10.52 1.71 8.56
C SER A 81 10.13 0.34 7.99
N LYS A 82 10.02 0.22 6.66
CA LYS A 82 9.75 -1.06 5.98
C LYS A 82 10.81 -2.11 6.32
N ILE A 83 12.10 -1.77 6.20
CA ILE A 83 13.20 -2.69 6.47
C ILE A 83 13.23 -3.06 7.96
N THR A 84 12.96 -2.10 8.85
CA THR A 84 12.87 -2.33 10.31
C THR A 84 11.75 -3.33 10.64
N ASN A 85 10.56 -3.16 10.05
CA ASN A 85 9.44 -4.07 10.26
C ASN A 85 9.73 -5.48 9.71
N GLN A 86 10.39 -5.57 8.55
CA GLN A 86 10.84 -6.84 8.01
C GLN A 86 11.85 -7.54 8.93
N ALA A 87 12.82 -6.80 9.48
CA ALA A 87 13.78 -7.32 10.46
C ALA A 87 13.07 -7.79 11.74
N GLY A 88 12.05 -7.05 12.21
CA GLY A 88 11.23 -7.42 13.35
C GLY A 88 10.54 -8.77 13.17
N LEU A 89 9.92 -9.02 12.01
CA LEU A 89 9.30 -10.33 11.73
C LEU A 89 10.34 -11.46 11.67
N LEU A 90 11.49 -11.23 11.05
CA LEU A 90 12.56 -12.23 11.03
C LEU A 90 13.03 -12.56 12.45
N LYS A 91 13.19 -11.54 13.30
CA LYS A 91 13.55 -11.71 14.72
C LYS A 91 12.52 -12.55 15.47
N GLU A 92 11.23 -12.25 15.31
CA GLU A 92 10.14 -13.01 15.92
C GLU A 92 10.17 -14.50 15.52
N LYS A 93 10.56 -14.78 14.27
CA LYS A 93 10.70 -16.13 13.74
C LYS A 93 12.05 -16.80 14.06
N GLY A 94 12.92 -16.17 14.84
CA GLY A 94 14.25 -16.70 15.17
C GLY A 94 15.21 -16.72 13.97
N ILE A 95 14.92 -15.98 12.90
CA ILE A 95 15.74 -15.90 11.69
C ILE A 95 16.77 -14.76 11.84
N PRO A 96 18.04 -14.96 11.46
CA PRO A 96 19.04 -13.90 11.51
C PRO A 96 18.60 -12.65 10.73
N MET A 97 18.72 -11.48 11.37
CA MET A 97 18.21 -10.21 10.81
C MET A 97 19.20 -9.04 10.89
N ARG A 98 20.38 -9.23 11.50
CA ARG A 98 21.33 -8.15 11.82
C ARG A 98 21.71 -7.29 10.61
N LYS A 99 21.81 -7.91 9.43
CA LYS A 99 22.07 -7.20 8.17
C LYS A 99 20.95 -6.21 7.83
N MET A 100 19.70 -6.57 8.07
CA MET A 100 18.55 -5.71 7.83
C MET A 100 18.50 -4.53 8.79
N GLU A 101 18.81 -4.74 10.07
CA GLU A 101 18.88 -3.64 11.06
C GLU A 101 19.96 -2.60 10.69
N LEU A 102 21.08 -3.06 10.12
CA LEU A 102 22.11 -2.17 9.58
C LEU A 102 21.59 -1.42 8.35
N TRP A 103 21.05 -2.13 7.35
CA TRP A 103 20.51 -1.49 6.14
C TRP A 103 19.39 -0.50 6.43
N ALA A 104 18.55 -0.74 7.44
CA ALA A 104 17.51 0.21 7.86
C ALA A 104 18.08 1.55 8.33
N LYS A 105 19.26 1.55 8.97
CA LYS A 105 19.97 2.75 9.43
C LYS A 105 20.76 3.44 8.31
N GLU A 106 21.15 2.68 7.29
CA GLU A 106 21.99 3.13 6.18
C GLU A 106 21.18 3.59 4.95
N VAL A 107 19.84 3.49 4.98
CA VAL A 107 18.97 4.01 3.91
C VAL A 107 19.32 5.47 3.67
N THR A 108 19.77 5.80 2.47
CA THR A 108 20.16 7.17 2.10
C THR A 108 18.94 8.00 1.68
N SER A 109 19.10 9.32 1.56
CA SER A 109 18.05 10.20 1.03
C SER A 109 17.64 9.76 -0.38
N GLY A 110 16.37 9.38 -0.55
CA GLY A 110 15.88 8.80 -1.80
C GLY A 110 16.35 7.37 -2.10
N ASP A 111 16.91 6.66 -1.12
CA ASP A 111 17.45 5.29 -1.23
C ASP A 111 18.37 5.05 -2.45
N SER A 112 19.32 5.95 -2.68
CA SER A 112 20.25 5.89 -3.82
C SER A 112 21.11 4.63 -3.89
N LEU A 113 21.30 3.94 -2.76
CA LEU A 113 22.07 2.70 -2.66
C LEU A 113 21.20 1.43 -2.74
N ASN A 114 19.89 1.58 -3.00
CA ASN A 114 18.91 0.49 -3.15
C ASN A 114 18.86 -0.46 -1.95
N HIS A 115 18.88 0.08 -0.73
CA HIS A 115 18.70 -0.72 0.49
C HIS A 115 17.36 -1.43 0.50
N GLU A 116 16.30 -0.82 -0.04
CA GLU A 116 14.98 -1.45 -0.17
C GLU A 116 15.07 -2.79 -0.89
N SER A 117 15.68 -2.80 -2.08
CA SER A 117 15.78 -3.98 -2.94
C SER A 117 16.67 -5.05 -2.30
N ARG A 118 17.83 -4.65 -1.74
CA ARG A 118 18.75 -5.56 -1.05
C ARG A 118 18.08 -6.23 0.15
N ALA A 119 17.40 -5.44 0.98
CA ALA A 119 16.64 -5.92 2.13
C ALA A 119 15.51 -6.86 1.70
N ALA A 120 14.75 -6.53 0.65
CA ALA A 120 13.65 -7.35 0.17
C ALA A 120 14.12 -8.72 -0.34
N VAL A 121 15.20 -8.79 -1.12
CA VAL A 121 15.76 -10.05 -1.59
C VAL A 121 16.16 -10.94 -0.40
N TYR A 122 16.93 -10.38 0.53
CA TYR A 122 17.35 -11.12 1.73
C TYR A 122 16.16 -11.58 2.57
N TYR A 123 15.19 -10.69 2.79
CA TYR A 123 13.99 -10.98 3.58
C TYR A 123 13.19 -12.15 3.01
N TRP A 124 12.86 -12.12 1.73
CA TRP A 124 12.03 -13.17 1.12
C TRP A 124 12.76 -14.51 1.03
N GLN A 125 14.06 -14.51 0.69
CA GLN A 125 14.90 -15.73 0.70
C GLN A 125 15.04 -16.32 2.11
N SER A 126 15.06 -15.47 3.13
CA SER A 126 15.19 -15.89 4.52
C SER A 126 13.86 -16.42 5.07
N LEU A 127 12.75 -15.76 4.73
CA LEU A 127 11.42 -16.05 5.28
C LEU A 127 10.72 -17.25 4.63
N ILE A 128 10.76 -17.36 3.30
CA ILE A 128 9.98 -18.37 2.56
C ILE A 128 10.92 -19.48 2.11
N LYS A 129 10.74 -20.69 2.67
CA LYS A 129 11.52 -21.90 2.37
C LYS A 129 10.81 -22.79 1.35
N ILE A 130 10.51 -22.20 0.20
CA ILE A 130 9.92 -22.90 -0.94
C ILE A 130 10.94 -22.87 -2.08
N GLU A 131 11.20 -24.03 -2.67
CA GLU A 131 12.15 -24.15 -3.78
C GLU A 131 11.72 -23.26 -4.95
N ASN A 132 12.69 -22.56 -5.56
CA ASN A 132 12.47 -21.63 -6.68
C ASN A 132 11.51 -20.47 -6.37
N PHE A 133 11.17 -20.22 -5.10
CA PHE A 133 10.35 -19.08 -4.74
C PHE A 133 11.08 -17.76 -4.96
N THR A 134 10.43 -16.89 -5.74
CA THR A 134 10.81 -15.49 -5.89
C THR A 134 9.57 -14.63 -5.72
N ARG A 135 9.72 -13.49 -5.05
CA ARG A 135 8.61 -12.53 -4.92
C ARG A 135 8.36 -11.88 -6.28
N GLY A 136 7.17 -12.08 -6.84
CA GLY A 136 6.78 -11.51 -8.13
C GLY A 136 5.27 -11.54 -8.35
N GLN A 137 4.77 -10.73 -9.29
CA GLN A 137 3.32 -10.63 -9.55
C GLN A 137 2.70 -11.97 -9.99
N LYS A 138 3.39 -12.69 -10.88
CA LYS A 138 2.98 -14.01 -11.40
C LYS A 138 3.86 -15.15 -10.88
N GLY A 139 4.48 -14.95 -9.71
CA GLY A 139 5.31 -15.99 -9.09
C GLY A 139 4.48 -17.13 -8.55
N ILE A 140 5.13 -18.25 -8.21
CA ILE A 140 4.47 -19.39 -7.58
C ILE A 140 3.81 -18.99 -6.24
N PRO A 141 2.78 -19.71 -5.78
CA PRO A 141 2.23 -19.51 -4.44
C PRO A 141 3.34 -19.51 -3.37
N PRO A 142 3.26 -18.64 -2.35
CA PRO A 142 2.10 -17.82 -1.96
C PRO A 142 2.06 -16.40 -2.56
N ASN A 143 2.68 -16.12 -3.71
CA ASN A 143 2.68 -14.76 -4.30
C ASN A 143 1.29 -14.17 -4.50
N ASN A 144 0.31 -14.99 -4.91
CA ASN A 144 -1.10 -14.59 -5.04
C ASN A 144 -1.68 -14.08 -3.72
N LEU A 145 -1.45 -14.80 -2.61
CA LEU A 145 -1.91 -14.39 -1.28
C LEU A 145 -1.23 -13.09 -0.82
N LEU A 146 0.08 -12.96 -1.07
CA LEU A 146 0.82 -11.73 -0.78
C LEU A 146 0.29 -10.55 -1.59
N ASN A 147 0.03 -10.75 -2.89
CA ASN A 147 -0.54 -9.72 -3.76
C ASN A 147 -1.91 -9.27 -3.27
N TYR A 148 -2.78 -10.22 -2.90
CA TYR A 148 -4.09 -9.93 -2.34
C TYR A 148 -3.98 -9.08 -1.08
N GLY A 149 -3.17 -9.52 -0.10
CA GLY A 149 -2.93 -8.77 1.14
C GLY A 149 -2.39 -7.36 0.89
N TYR A 150 -1.43 -7.20 -0.03
CA TYR A 150 -0.92 -5.89 -0.40
C TYR A 150 -1.97 -5.01 -1.09
N ALA A 151 -2.87 -5.58 -1.89
CA ALA A 151 -3.92 -4.81 -2.51
C ALA A 151 -4.92 -4.25 -1.48
N ILE A 152 -5.28 -5.04 -0.46
CA ILE A 152 -6.10 -4.57 0.66
C ILE A 152 -5.38 -3.48 1.45
N LEU A 153 -4.11 -3.68 1.82
CA LEU A 153 -3.32 -2.67 2.53
C LEU A 153 -3.20 -1.36 1.74
N ARG A 154 -2.99 -1.46 0.43
CA ARG A 154 -2.95 -0.31 -0.48
C ARG A 154 -4.29 0.41 -0.53
N ALA A 155 -5.40 -0.31 -0.60
CA ALA A 155 -6.73 0.30 -0.59
C ALA A 155 -7.02 1.06 0.72
N ILE A 156 -6.65 0.49 1.87
CA ILE A 156 -6.78 1.16 3.17
C ILE A 156 -5.90 2.42 3.24
N THR A 157 -4.67 2.34 2.71
CA THR A 157 -3.75 3.49 2.65
C THR A 157 -4.30 4.59 1.73
N ALA A 158 -4.78 4.23 0.54
CA ALA A 158 -5.35 5.16 -0.41
C ALA A 158 -6.60 5.86 0.16
N ARG A 159 -7.47 5.11 0.82
CA ARG A 159 -8.61 5.66 1.58
C ARG A 159 -8.14 6.70 2.58
N ALA A 160 -7.18 6.36 3.45
CA ALA A 160 -6.66 7.29 4.47
C ALA A 160 -6.07 8.57 3.84
N LEU A 161 -5.36 8.44 2.71
CA LEU A 161 -4.84 9.58 1.97
C LEU A 161 -5.96 10.50 1.48
N VAL A 162 -6.99 9.94 0.83
CA VAL A 162 -8.14 10.71 0.33
C VAL A 162 -8.88 11.42 1.49
N SER A 163 -9.11 10.72 2.60
CA SER A 163 -9.77 11.32 3.78
C SER A 163 -8.95 12.47 4.39
N SER A 164 -7.63 12.40 4.31
CA SER A 164 -6.74 13.47 4.75
C SER A 164 -6.63 14.64 3.75
N GLY A 165 -7.36 14.58 2.63
CA GLY A 165 -7.34 15.59 1.58
C GLY A 165 -6.10 15.54 0.68
N MET A 166 -5.46 14.37 0.55
CA MET A 166 -4.26 14.16 -0.27
C MET A 166 -4.59 13.46 -1.60
N LEU A 167 -3.77 13.67 -2.63
CA LEU A 167 -3.85 12.98 -3.93
C LEU A 167 -3.10 11.64 -3.86
N PRO A 168 -3.78 10.48 -3.96
CA PRO A 168 -3.10 9.18 -3.96
C PRO A 168 -2.20 8.96 -5.19
N THR A 169 -2.57 9.54 -6.34
CA THR A 169 -1.83 9.44 -7.60
C THR A 169 -0.47 10.15 -7.57
N LEU A 170 -0.27 11.09 -6.63
CA LEU A 170 0.95 11.89 -6.53
C LEU A 170 1.88 11.34 -5.45
N GLY A 171 2.68 10.33 -5.85
CA GLY A 171 3.67 9.70 -4.98
C GLY A 171 4.87 10.59 -4.63
N ILE A 172 5.62 10.19 -3.61
CA ILE A 172 6.82 10.90 -3.11
C ILE A 172 8.13 10.45 -3.78
N PHE A 173 8.14 9.33 -4.51
CA PHE A 173 9.35 8.79 -5.12
C PHE A 173 9.13 8.30 -6.56
N HIS A 174 8.34 7.26 -6.75
CA HIS A 174 8.10 6.70 -8.07
C HIS A 174 7.31 7.67 -8.95
N ARG A 175 7.88 8.01 -10.10
CA ARG A 175 7.25 8.84 -11.15
C ARG A 175 6.56 7.99 -12.21
N ASN A 176 6.21 6.74 -11.90
CA ASN A 176 5.64 5.84 -12.89
C ASN A 176 4.25 6.34 -13.29
N LYS A 177 4.14 6.86 -14.52
CA LYS A 177 2.91 7.38 -15.12
C LYS A 177 1.76 6.37 -15.20
N TYR A 178 2.03 5.09 -14.97
CA TYR A 178 1.04 4.01 -14.98
C TYR A 178 0.57 3.57 -13.60
N ASN A 179 1.12 4.13 -12.51
CA ASN A 179 0.63 3.81 -11.17
C ASN A 179 -0.52 4.74 -10.79
N ALA A 180 -1.70 4.17 -10.50
CA ALA A 180 -2.87 4.93 -10.10
C ALA A 180 -2.83 5.35 -8.61
N TYR A 181 -2.05 4.67 -7.78
CA TYR A 181 -1.88 4.93 -6.34
C TYR A 181 -0.70 4.14 -5.77
#